data_AF-A0A4C2ACP6-F1
#
_entry.id   AF-A0A4C2ACP6-F1
#
_cell.length_a   1.000
_cell.length_b   1.000
_cell.length_c   1.000
_cell.angle_alpha   90.00
_cell.angle_beta   90.00
_cell.angle_gamma   90.00
#
_symmetry.space_group_name_H-M   'P 1'
#
loop_
_entity.id
_entity.type
_entity.pdbx_description
1 polymer ?
#
loop_
_entity_poly.entity_id
_entity_poly.type
_entity_poly.pdbx_seq_one_letter_code
_entity_poly.pdbx_strand_id
1 'polypeptide(L)'
;MFTGSLRETKEEEVTLGLQEPRIFPIECRTIGQIAVSDDLNVPSEQDVFHSLMSWIQHDPAIREKHIPELLALVRLLLMQPSFIMDHVESVCASNECQQLVMEALKWHLLPERRSLISSERTKPRKSTVGKLLAVGGMDAHKISGRWEKYVCPSLTVRVAVMNDKLIIVGGRDGLKTLNTVESLDLNTLAWAPLNPMGTHRHGLGVAVLEGPLYAVGGHDGWSYLNTVERWDPVARTWNYVAPMFSMRSTAGVAVLGGRLYVVGGRDGSVCHRSIECYDPHTNKWTMRTPMNKRRGGVGVAVAHGFIYALVVMIALPAIPQFVAQIRSSVMIPVLIPGP
;
A
#
# COMPACT_ATOMS: atom_id res chain seq x y z
N MET A 1 48.83 4.20 -20.42
CA MET A 1 49.47 3.62 -19.21
C MET A 1 48.38 3.40 -18.19
N PHE A 2 48.20 2.14 -17.80
CA PHE A 2 47.77 1.59 -16.49
C PHE A 2 47.16 2.59 -15.47
N THR A 3 46.07 2.33 -14.74
CA THR A 3 45.25 1.14 -14.45
C THR A 3 44.17 1.58 -13.46
N GLY A 4 43.04 0.89 -13.38
CA GLY A 4 42.17 1.05 -12.22
C GLY A 4 40.81 0.36 -12.27
N SER A 5 40.76 -0.93 -12.62
CA SER A 5 39.57 -1.76 -12.40
C SER A 5 39.29 -1.90 -10.90
N LEU A 6 38.07 -1.63 -10.46
CA LEU A 6 37.50 -2.13 -9.21
C LEU A 6 36.11 -2.71 -9.48
N ARG A 7 36.12 -3.94 -9.99
CA ARG A 7 35.24 -5.06 -9.61
C ARG A 7 33.74 -4.75 -9.48
N GLU A 8 33.08 -4.66 -10.63
CA GLU A 8 31.69 -5.12 -10.82
C GLU A 8 31.69 -6.66 -10.86
N THR A 9 31.78 -7.33 -9.71
CA THR A 9 31.55 -8.78 -9.61
C THR A 9 31.23 -9.12 -8.15
N LYS A 10 29.93 -9.13 -7.79
CA LYS A 10 29.38 -9.91 -6.65
C LYS A 10 27.86 -9.82 -6.45
N GLU A 11 27.12 -8.98 -7.17
CA GLU A 11 25.65 -8.91 -7.05
C GLU A 11 24.87 -9.64 -8.16
N GLU A 12 25.54 -10.13 -9.22
CA GLU A 12 24.89 -10.96 -10.26
C GLU A 12 24.57 -12.39 -9.79
N GLU A 13 25.05 -12.82 -8.62
CA GLU A 13 24.99 -14.23 -8.16
C GLU A 13 23.80 -14.57 -7.22
N VAL A 14 22.86 -13.64 -6.99
CA VAL A 14 21.60 -13.93 -6.27
C VAL A 14 20.37 -13.54 -7.10
N THR A 15 20.51 -13.57 -8.42
CA THR A 15 19.41 -13.45 -9.38
C THR A 15 18.88 -14.85 -9.74
N LEU A 16 18.43 -15.61 -8.73
CA LEU A 16 17.74 -16.88 -9.00
C LEU A 16 16.24 -16.65 -8.95
N GLY A 17 15.77 -16.02 -10.04
CA GLY A 17 14.41 -16.22 -10.49
C GLY A 17 14.23 -17.72 -10.68
N LEU A 18 13.37 -18.29 -9.85
CA LEU A 18 13.03 -19.70 -9.79
C LEU A 18 12.39 -20.25 -11.12
N GLN A 19 12.43 -19.49 -12.22
CA GLN A 19 11.79 -19.79 -13.52
C GLN A 19 12.76 -20.25 -14.63
N GLU A 20 14.06 -20.48 -14.37
CA GLU A 20 15.02 -20.93 -15.39
C GLU A 20 15.46 -22.40 -15.22
N PRO A 21 15.86 -23.11 -16.29
CA PRO A 21 16.34 -24.51 -16.25
C PRO A 21 17.62 -24.72 -15.41
N ARG A 22 18.12 -23.71 -14.70
CA ARG A 22 19.32 -23.73 -13.85
C ARG A 22 19.10 -24.36 -12.48
N ILE A 23 17.85 -24.56 -12.05
CA ILE A 23 17.55 -25.16 -10.73
C ILE A 23 17.58 -26.70 -10.74
N PHE A 24 17.45 -27.32 -11.91
CA PHE A 24 17.37 -28.78 -12.04
C PHE A 24 18.62 -29.56 -11.58
N PRO A 25 19.86 -29.06 -11.72
CA PRO A 25 21.05 -29.72 -11.19
C PRO A 25 21.25 -29.55 -9.68
N ILE A 26 20.43 -28.72 -9.01
CA ILE A 26 20.63 -28.37 -7.61
C ILE A 26 20.09 -29.49 -6.69
N GLU A 27 20.87 -29.85 -5.68
CA GLU A 27 20.47 -30.81 -4.65
C GLU A 27 19.37 -30.27 -3.73
N CYS A 28 18.54 -31.17 -3.17
CA CYS A 28 17.41 -30.83 -2.31
C CYS A 28 17.80 -29.93 -1.12
N ARG A 29 18.97 -30.16 -0.52
CA ARG A 29 19.45 -29.40 0.65
C ARG A 29 19.66 -27.93 0.30
N THR A 30 20.28 -27.66 -0.84
CA THR A 30 20.59 -26.31 -1.32
C THR A 30 19.29 -25.58 -1.70
N ILE A 31 18.33 -26.27 -2.32
CA ILE A 31 17.00 -25.71 -2.60
C ILE A 31 16.27 -25.35 -1.31
N GLY A 32 16.32 -26.21 -0.29
CA GLY A 32 15.74 -25.92 1.01
C GLY A 32 16.32 -24.64 1.63
N GLN A 33 17.65 -24.46 1.56
CA GLN A 33 18.31 -23.24 2.06
C GLN A 33 17.85 -21.98 1.32
N ILE A 34 17.69 -22.06 0.00
CA ILE A 34 17.19 -20.95 -0.81
C ILE A 34 15.72 -20.64 -0.46
N ALA A 35 14.88 -21.66 -0.37
CA ALA A 35 13.44 -21.52 -0.10
C ALA A 35 13.13 -21.02 1.32
N VAL A 36 14.00 -21.24 2.30
CA VAL A 36 13.87 -20.68 3.66
C VAL A 36 14.14 -19.16 3.68
N SER A 37 15.03 -18.67 2.82
CA SER A 37 15.56 -17.30 2.91
C SER A 37 14.49 -16.21 2.77
N ASP A 38 14.45 -15.27 3.73
CA ASP A 38 13.64 -14.04 3.68
C ASP A 38 14.04 -13.09 2.54
N ASP A 39 15.29 -13.21 2.07
CA ASP A 39 15.89 -12.36 1.04
C ASP A 39 15.71 -12.93 -0.37
N LEU A 40 15.03 -14.07 -0.52
CA LEU A 40 14.71 -14.65 -1.81
C LEU A 40 13.88 -13.65 -2.65
N ASN A 41 14.40 -13.27 -3.82
CA ASN A 41 13.81 -12.26 -4.69
C ASN A 41 12.79 -12.89 -5.64
N VAL A 42 11.54 -13.00 -5.20
CA VAL A 42 10.42 -13.60 -5.95
C VAL A 42 9.23 -12.64 -5.98
N PRO A 43 8.43 -12.63 -7.06
CA PRO A 43 7.24 -11.78 -7.12
C PRO A 43 6.15 -12.23 -6.13
N SER A 44 6.00 -13.54 -5.94
CA SER A 44 5.00 -14.14 -5.06
C SER A 44 5.43 -15.50 -4.50
N GLU A 45 4.73 -15.99 -3.48
CA GLU A 45 4.90 -17.37 -3.00
C GLU A 45 4.35 -18.42 -3.98
N GLN A 46 3.45 -18.03 -4.90
CA GLN A 46 2.98 -18.92 -5.98
C GLN A 46 4.14 -19.28 -6.91
N ASP A 47 5.03 -18.32 -7.20
CA ASP A 47 6.23 -18.58 -7.98
C ASP A 47 7.18 -19.55 -7.27
N VAL A 48 7.33 -19.40 -5.95
CA VAL A 48 8.14 -20.34 -5.15
C VAL A 48 7.56 -21.76 -5.24
N PHE A 49 6.25 -21.90 -5.07
CA PHE A 49 5.56 -23.19 -5.19
C PHE A 49 5.75 -23.80 -6.58
N HIS A 50 5.42 -23.08 -7.65
CA HIS A 50 5.52 -23.59 -9.03
C HIS A 50 6.93 -24.08 -9.36
N SER A 51 7.93 -23.36 -8.91
CA SER A 51 9.31 -23.72 -9.21
C SER A 51 9.83 -24.88 -8.40
N LEU A 52 9.39 -25.02 -7.15
CA LEU A 52 9.63 -26.25 -6.39
C LEU A 52 8.94 -27.44 -7.07
N MET A 53 7.69 -27.30 -7.51
CA MET A 53 6.97 -28.36 -8.22
C MET A 53 7.64 -28.72 -9.55
N SER A 54 8.10 -27.74 -10.32
CA SER A 54 8.87 -27.96 -11.56
C SER A 54 10.18 -28.70 -11.29
N TRP A 55 10.88 -28.35 -10.20
CA TRP A 55 12.07 -29.09 -9.78
C TRP A 55 11.76 -30.55 -9.40
N ILE A 56 10.64 -30.81 -8.72
CA ILE A 56 10.23 -32.18 -8.37
C ILE A 56 9.88 -32.98 -9.63
N GLN A 57 9.09 -32.39 -10.54
CA GLN A 57 8.67 -33.03 -11.79
C GLN A 57 9.82 -33.41 -12.72
N HIS A 58 10.99 -32.77 -12.58
CA HIS A 58 12.17 -33.12 -13.37
C HIS A 58 12.76 -34.51 -13.01
N ASP A 59 12.60 -34.96 -11.77
CA ASP A 59 13.02 -36.30 -11.31
C ASP A 59 12.08 -36.79 -10.19
N PRO A 60 10.84 -37.19 -10.55
CA PRO A 60 9.79 -37.50 -9.58
C PRO A 60 10.14 -38.71 -8.71
N ALA A 61 10.84 -39.70 -9.28
CA ALA A 61 11.20 -40.94 -8.60
C ALA A 61 12.02 -40.70 -7.33
N ILE A 62 12.87 -39.68 -7.33
CA ILE A 62 13.73 -39.34 -6.18
C ILE A 62 13.15 -38.18 -5.38
N ARG A 63 12.49 -37.21 -6.03
CA ARG A 63 12.16 -35.91 -5.44
C ARG A 63 10.77 -35.84 -4.79
N GLU A 64 9.82 -36.67 -5.18
CA GLU A 64 8.46 -36.65 -4.61
C GLU A 64 8.44 -36.84 -3.09
N LYS A 65 9.35 -37.64 -2.55
CA LYS A 65 9.48 -37.86 -1.10
C LYS A 65 9.76 -36.58 -0.29
N HIS A 66 10.29 -35.54 -0.94
CA HIS A 66 10.63 -34.26 -0.29
C HIS A 66 9.49 -33.24 -0.32
N ILE A 67 8.34 -33.56 -0.93
CA ILE A 67 7.17 -32.67 -1.00
C ILE A 67 6.79 -32.10 0.39
N PRO A 68 6.64 -32.89 1.46
CA PRO A 68 6.24 -32.35 2.77
C PRO A 68 7.24 -31.36 3.35
N GLU A 69 8.54 -31.67 3.22
CA GLU A 69 9.62 -30.81 3.72
C GLU A 69 9.67 -29.49 2.94
N LEU A 70 9.54 -29.54 1.61
CA LEU A 70 9.59 -28.36 0.74
C LEU A 70 8.35 -27.48 0.87
N LEU A 71 7.16 -28.07 0.99
CA LEU A 71 5.92 -27.33 1.24
C LEU A 71 5.93 -26.63 2.59
N ALA A 72 6.66 -27.14 3.57
CA ALA A 72 6.84 -26.45 4.85
C ALA A 72 7.61 -25.12 4.71
N LEU A 73 8.43 -24.98 3.65
CA LEU A 73 9.24 -23.79 3.37
C LEU A 73 8.47 -22.73 2.57
N VAL A 74 7.41 -23.13 1.86
CA VAL A 74 6.53 -22.22 1.11
C VAL A 74 5.55 -21.56 2.08
N ARG A 75 5.38 -20.25 2.00
CA ARG A 75 4.51 -19.50 2.93
C ARG A 75 3.07 -19.52 2.44
N LEU A 76 2.44 -20.71 2.49
CA LEU A 76 1.06 -20.95 1.99
C LEU A 76 0.04 -19.94 2.51
N LEU A 77 0.21 -19.43 3.74
CA LEU A 77 -0.66 -18.44 4.38
C LEU A 77 -0.69 -17.07 3.67
N LEU A 78 0.25 -16.83 2.77
CA LEU A 78 0.37 -15.60 1.96
C LEU A 78 -0.18 -15.76 0.54
N MET A 79 -0.67 -16.96 0.19
CA MET A 79 -1.22 -17.28 -1.13
C MET A 79 -2.74 -17.09 -1.14
N GLN A 80 -3.34 -17.02 -2.33
CA GLN A 80 -4.80 -16.92 -2.44
C GLN A 80 -5.48 -18.27 -2.11
N PRO A 81 -6.63 -18.30 -1.40
CA PRO A 81 -7.31 -19.54 -1.05
C PRO A 81 -7.66 -20.42 -2.25
N SER A 82 -8.08 -19.82 -3.37
CA SER A 82 -8.38 -20.55 -4.62
C SER A 82 -7.16 -21.33 -5.11
N PHE A 83 -6.00 -20.68 -5.15
CA PHE A 83 -4.76 -21.34 -5.58
C PHE A 83 -4.36 -22.49 -4.65
N ILE A 84 -4.53 -22.33 -3.33
CA ILE A 84 -4.20 -23.38 -2.35
C ILE A 84 -5.05 -24.62 -2.60
N MET A 85 -6.36 -24.45 -2.79
CA MET A 85 -7.29 -25.55 -3.08
C MET A 85 -7.01 -26.20 -4.43
N ASP A 86 -6.85 -25.40 -5.49
CA ASP A 86 -6.75 -25.92 -6.85
C ASP A 86 -5.40 -26.62 -7.13
N HIS A 87 -4.31 -26.13 -6.53
CA HIS A 87 -2.95 -26.57 -6.87
C HIS A 87 -2.25 -27.27 -5.72
N VAL A 88 -2.29 -26.71 -4.50
CA VAL A 88 -1.50 -27.24 -3.38
C VAL A 88 -2.14 -28.51 -2.83
N GLU A 89 -3.45 -28.50 -2.59
CA GLU A 89 -4.18 -29.67 -2.07
C GLU A 89 -4.02 -30.90 -2.97
N SER A 90 -3.98 -30.72 -4.29
CA SER A 90 -3.83 -31.81 -5.26
C SER A 90 -2.52 -32.60 -5.12
N VAL A 91 -1.46 -31.97 -4.60
CA VAL A 91 -0.12 -32.56 -4.43
C VAL A 91 0.07 -33.11 -3.00
N CYS A 92 -0.82 -32.75 -2.07
CA CYS A 92 -0.73 -33.09 -0.66
C CYS A 92 -1.26 -34.51 -0.37
N ALA A 93 -0.42 -35.53 -0.55
CA ALA A 93 -0.77 -36.92 -0.19
C ALA A 93 -0.54 -37.28 1.29
N SER A 94 0.32 -36.54 2.01
CA SER A 94 0.68 -36.85 3.40
C SER A 94 -0.11 -36.03 4.42
N ASN A 95 -0.23 -36.55 5.65
CA ASN A 95 -0.91 -35.87 6.75
C ASN A 95 -0.24 -34.54 7.10
N GLU A 96 1.09 -34.48 7.02
CA GLU A 96 1.89 -33.29 7.28
C GLU A 96 1.53 -32.18 6.27
N CYS A 97 1.45 -32.52 4.98
CA CYS A 97 1.05 -31.57 3.94
C CYS A 97 -0.37 -31.04 4.16
N GLN A 98 -1.31 -31.92 4.52
CA GLN A 98 -2.69 -31.54 4.82
C GLN A 98 -2.78 -30.59 6.03
N GLN A 99 -1.96 -30.78 7.06
CA GLN A 99 -1.90 -29.85 8.19
C GLN A 99 -1.49 -28.43 7.75
N LEU A 100 -0.56 -28.30 6.80
CA LEU A 100 -0.13 -27.00 6.27
C LEU A 100 -1.25 -26.31 5.48
N VAL A 101 -1.99 -27.08 4.66
CA VAL A 101 -3.15 -26.56 3.92
C VAL A 101 -4.22 -26.07 4.90
N MET A 102 -4.54 -26.88 5.92
CA MET A 102 -5.53 -26.53 6.94
C MET A 102 -5.12 -25.30 7.76
N GLU A 103 -3.84 -25.16 8.09
CA GLU A 103 -3.29 -23.97 8.74
C GLU A 103 -3.55 -22.72 7.89
N ALA A 104 -3.23 -22.77 6.59
CA ALA A 104 -3.44 -21.65 5.68
C ALA A 104 -4.91 -21.30 5.49
N LEU A 105 -5.79 -22.29 5.28
CA LEU A 105 -7.23 -22.03 5.17
C LEU A 105 -7.79 -21.42 6.45
N LYS A 106 -7.39 -21.92 7.63
CA LYS A 106 -7.79 -21.36 8.93
C LYS A 106 -7.35 -19.90 9.10
N TRP A 107 -6.15 -19.54 8.62
CA TRP A 107 -5.65 -18.17 8.63
C TRP A 107 -6.51 -17.21 7.77
N HIS A 108 -7.01 -17.69 6.63
CA HIS A 108 -7.91 -16.91 5.78
C HIS A 108 -9.33 -16.81 6.37
N LEU A 109 -9.83 -17.89 6.96
CA LEU A 109 -11.19 -17.98 7.51
C LEU A 109 -11.38 -17.26 8.85
N LEU A 110 -10.31 -17.01 9.62
CA LEU A 110 -10.39 -16.42 10.96
C LEU A 110 -9.51 -15.15 11.11
N PRO A 111 -9.84 -14.03 10.44
CA PRO A 111 -9.07 -12.80 10.51
C PRO A 111 -8.85 -12.28 11.94
N GLU A 112 -9.82 -12.46 12.83
CA GLU A 112 -9.81 -11.96 14.21
C GLU A 112 -8.81 -12.71 15.09
N ARG A 113 -8.39 -13.91 14.68
CA ARG A 113 -7.50 -14.80 15.45
C ARG A 113 -6.09 -14.85 14.89
N ARG A 114 -5.76 -14.06 13.87
CA ARG A 114 -4.44 -14.07 13.23
C ARG A 114 -3.29 -13.80 14.20
N SER A 115 -3.49 -12.97 15.22
CA SER A 115 -2.49 -12.73 16.27
C SER A 115 -2.10 -14.00 17.02
N LEU A 116 -3.00 -14.97 17.16
CA LEU A 116 -2.78 -16.24 17.85
C LEU A 116 -2.19 -17.31 16.94
N ILE A 117 -2.29 -17.14 15.62
CA ILE A 117 -1.83 -18.09 14.58
C ILE A 117 -0.54 -17.58 13.92
N SER A 118 0.00 -16.45 14.40
CA SER A 118 1.20 -15.82 13.84
C SER A 118 2.43 -16.73 14.00
N SER A 119 3.14 -16.94 12.90
CA SER A 119 4.39 -17.70 12.85
C SER A 119 5.35 -17.09 11.83
N GLU A 120 6.58 -17.58 11.73
CA GLU A 120 7.53 -17.14 10.68
C GLU A 120 6.94 -17.29 9.26
N ARG A 121 6.00 -18.22 9.06
CA ARG A 121 5.32 -18.46 7.76
C ARG A 121 4.26 -17.41 7.43
N THR A 122 3.86 -16.59 8.39
CA THR A 122 2.93 -15.46 8.19
C THR A 122 3.64 -14.17 7.79
N LYS A 123 4.97 -14.17 7.84
CA LYS A 123 5.80 -13.02 7.47
C LYS A 123 6.11 -13.07 5.98
N PRO A 124 5.76 -12.05 5.18
CA PRO A 124 6.15 -11.99 3.77
C PRO A 124 7.67 -11.87 3.59
N ARG A 125 8.18 -12.40 2.49
CA ARG A 125 9.58 -12.21 2.07
C ARG A 125 9.81 -10.74 1.73
N LYS A 126 11.03 -10.23 1.90
CA LYS A 126 11.31 -8.80 1.71
C LYS A 126 10.95 -8.30 0.30
N SER A 127 11.18 -9.13 -0.71
CA SER A 127 10.83 -8.87 -2.12
C SER A 127 9.32 -8.77 -2.37
N THR A 128 8.52 -9.54 -1.61
CA THR A 128 7.05 -9.60 -1.72
C THR A 128 6.32 -8.51 -0.95
N VAL A 129 7.03 -7.66 -0.19
CA VAL A 129 6.42 -6.55 0.59
C VAL A 129 5.90 -5.43 -0.33
N GLY A 130 6.24 -5.47 -1.62
CA GLY A 130 5.79 -4.50 -2.63
C GLY A 130 6.70 -3.27 -2.73
N LYS A 131 6.30 -2.32 -3.58
CA LYS A 131 7.05 -1.07 -3.82
C LYS A 131 6.40 0.09 -3.07
N LEU A 132 7.20 0.88 -2.36
CA LEU A 132 6.75 2.15 -1.78
C LEU A 132 6.95 3.27 -2.81
N LEU A 133 5.85 3.88 -3.25
CA LEU A 133 5.88 5.02 -4.18
C LEU A 133 5.69 6.32 -3.39
N ALA A 134 6.62 7.25 -3.57
CA ALA A 134 6.52 8.61 -3.06
C ALA A 134 6.27 9.57 -4.23
N VAL A 135 5.20 10.37 -4.15
CA VAL A 135 4.76 11.25 -5.23
C VAL A 135 4.61 12.67 -4.71
N GLY A 136 5.32 13.62 -5.32
CA GLY A 136 5.37 15.02 -4.90
C GLY A 136 6.32 15.29 -3.73
N GLY A 137 6.07 16.38 -2.99
CA GLY A 137 6.94 16.89 -1.92
C GLY A 137 7.62 18.20 -2.30
N MET A 138 7.99 19.03 -1.30
CA MET A 138 8.51 20.38 -1.52
C MET A 138 10.05 20.47 -1.48
N ASP A 139 10.74 19.42 -1.02
CA ASP A 139 12.21 19.38 -0.95
C ASP A 139 12.76 17.98 -1.27
N ALA A 140 13.73 17.90 -2.18
CA ALA A 140 14.32 16.63 -2.65
C ALA A 140 15.47 16.09 -1.77
N HIS A 141 15.89 16.83 -0.73
CA HIS A 141 17.18 16.61 -0.06
C HIS A 141 17.16 15.81 1.25
N LYS A 142 16.07 15.09 1.58
CA LYS A 142 15.95 14.37 2.87
C LYS A 142 15.31 13.00 2.78
N ILE A 143 15.76 12.15 1.85
CA ILE A 143 15.28 10.75 1.81
C ILE A 143 16.48 9.80 1.76
N SER A 144 16.60 8.94 2.77
CA SER A 144 17.59 7.86 2.83
C SER A 144 17.02 6.62 2.13
N GLY A 145 17.86 5.86 1.43
CA GLY A 145 17.48 4.61 0.72
C GLY A 145 17.81 4.62 -0.79
N ARG A 146 17.59 3.48 -1.45
CA ARG A 146 17.70 3.35 -2.92
C ARG A 146 16.35 3.75 -3.53
N TRP A 147 16.32 4.86 -4.26
CA TRP A 147 15.11 5.42 -4.87
C TRP A 147 15.26 5.53 -6.38
N GLU A 148 14.26 5.06 -7.12
CA GLU A 148 14.11 5.33 -8.55
C GLU A 148 13.28 6.59 -8.71
N LYS A 149 13.80 7.58 -9.44
CA LYS A 149 13.19 8.89 -9.57
C LYS A 149 12.39 8.98 -10.87
N TYR A 150 11.10 9.27 -10.74
CA TYR A 150 10.22 9.60 -11.85
C TYR A 150 9.82 11.08 -11.76
N VAL A 151 9.83 11.78 -12.89
CA VAL A 151 9.45 13.20 -12.94
C VAL A 151 7.94 13.29 -13.03
N CYS A 152 7.32 13.93 -12.04
CA CYS A 152 5.91 14.32 -12.06
C CYS A 152 5.83 15.84 -12.29
N PRO A 153 5.01 16.35 -13.22
CA PRO A 153 4.93 17.78 -13.51
C PRO A 153 4.37 18.64 -12.37
N SER A 154 3.53 18.08 -11.48
CA SER A 154 2.66 18.86 -10.58
C SER A 154 3.10 18.85 -9.11
N LEU A 155 3.02 20.01 -8.45
CA LEU A 155 3.32 20.19 -7.02
C LEU A 155 2.06 19.96 -6.18
N THR A 156 2.20 19.40 -4.98
CA THR A 156 1.10 19.17 -4.02
C THR A 156 -0.08 18.31 -4.51
N VAL A 157 0.23 17.25 -5.24
CA VAL A 157 -0.77 16.28 -5.72
C VAL A 157 -1.27 15.33 -4.62
N ARG A 158 -2.38 14.65 -4.88
CA ARG A 158 -2.82 13.47 -4.14
C ARG A 158 -2.91 12.29 -5.08
N VAL A 159 -2.62 11.12 -4.53
CA VAL A 159 -2.53 9.90 -5.30
C VAL A 159 -3.38 8.79 -4.70
N ALA A 160 -3.88 7.92 -5.56
CA ALA A 160 -4.41 6.63 -5.19
C ALA A 160 -3.96 5.59 -6.21
N VAL A 161 -3.90 4.32 -5.79
CA VAL A 161 -3.62 3.20 -6.69
C VAL A 161 -4.94 2.55 -7.07
N MET A 162 -5.18 2.35 -8.36
CA MET A 162 -6.37 1.72 -8.92
C MET A 162 -6.00 0.95 -10.18
N ASN A 163 -6.29 -0.36 -10.23
CA ASN A 163 -6.03 -1.24 -11.38
C ASN A 163 -4.58 -1.15 -11.92
N ASP A 164 -3.59 -1.33 -11.03
CA ASP A 164 -2.14 -1.23 -11.34
C ASP A 164 -1.69 0.10 -11.95
N LYS A 165 -2.53 1.13 -11.82
CA LYS A 165 -2.22 2.50 -12.20
C LYS A 165 -2.19 3.37 -10.95
N LEU A 166 -1.18 4.21 -10.87
CA LEU A 166 -1.15 5.32 -9.94
C LEU A 166 -1.96 6.46 -10.55
N ILE A 167 -3.03 6.89 -9.87
CA ILE A 167 -3.88 7.99 -10.31
C ILE A 167 -3.50 9.24 -9.52
N ILE A 168 -3.14 10.29 -10.24
CA ILE A 168 -2.79 11.61 -9.73
C ILE A 168 -3.99 12.53 -9.96
N VAL A 169 -4.48 13.17 -8.90
CA VAL A 169 -5.71 13.99 -8.95
C VAL A 169 -5.43 15.40 -8.45
N GLY A 170 -5.73 16.40 -9.29
CA GLY A 170 -5.66 17.82 -8.94
C GLY A 170 -4.26 18.29 -8.55
N GLY A 171 -4.17 19.17 -7.55
CA GLY A 171 -2.92 19.76 -7.06
C GLY A 171 -2.71 21.18 -7.56
N ARG A 172 -1.44 21.62 -7.57
CA ARG A 172 -1.05 22.97 -8.02
C ARG A 172 0.10 22.90 -9.01
N ASP A 173 0.04 23.76 -10.01
CA ASP A 173 1.17 24.11 -10.86
C ASP A 173 1.55 25.56 -10.59
N GLY A 174 2.54 25.74 -9.71
CA GLY A 174 2.89 27.04 -9.13
C GLY A 174 1.70 27.69 -8.40
N LEU A 175 1.17 28.78 -8.97
CA LEU A 175 0.04 29.50 -8.40
C LEU A 175 -1.32 28.91 -8.79
N LYS A 176 -1.41 28.15 -9.89
CA LYS A 176 -2.67 27.66 -10.46
C LYS A 176 -3.15 26.38 -9.77
N THR A 177 -4.42 26.34 -9.37
CA THR A 177 -5.09 25.10 -8.93
C THR A 177 -5.49 24.25 -10.15
N LEU A 178 -5.22 22.95 -10.09
CA LEU A 178 -5.53 22.02 -11.17
C LEU A 178 -6.81 21.22 -10.88
N ASN A 179 -7.56 20.89 -11.93
CA ASN A 179 -8.62 19.88 -11.94
C ASN A 179 -8.24 18.64 -12.76
N THR A 180 -7.02 18.61 -13.29
CA THR A 180 -6.51 17.53 -14.14
C THR A 180 -6.39 16.22 -13.36
N VAL A 181 -6.54 15.13 -14.10
CA VAL A 181 -6.36 13.78 -13.57
C VAL A 181 -5.43 13.05 -14.53
N GLU A 182 -4.38 12.45 -13.99
CA GLU A 182 -3.36 11.74 -14.76
C GLU A 182 -3.21 10.33 -14.18
N SER A 183 -2.84 9.37 -15.02
CA SER A 183 -2.55 8.01 -14.60
C SER A 183 -1.15 7.62 -15.05
N LEU A 184 -0.42 6.95 -14.16
CA LEU A 184 0.85 6.31 -14.45
C LEU A 184 0.64 4.80 -14.37
N ASP A 185 0.85 4.12 -15.50
CA ASP A 185 0.87 2.66 -15.54
C ASP A 185 2.13 2.15 -14.82
N LEU A 186 1.96 1.34 -13.77
CA LEU A 186 3.09 0.89 -12.96
C LEU A 186 3.92 -0.21 -13.63
N ASN A 187 3.39 -0.84 -14.69
CA ASN A 187 4.10 -1.86 -15.45
C ASN A 187 4.93 -1.23 -16.58
N THR A 188 4.34 -0.30 -17.33
CA THR A 188 5.01 0.32 -18.49
C THR A 188 5.67 1.66 -18.15
N LEU A 189 5.38 2.23 -16.98
CA LEU A 189 5.82 3.56 -16.54
C LEU A 189 5.38 4.67 -17.49
N ALA A 190 4.30 4.44 -18.25
CA ALA A 190 3.74 5.39 -19.20
C ALA A 190 2.66 6.25 -18.53
N TRP A 191 2.70 7.55 -18.80
CA TRP A 191 1.70 8.51 -18.38
C TRP A 191 0.55 8.59 -19.38
N ALA A 192 -0.68 8.67 -18.89
CA ALA A 192 -1.87 8.90 -19.70
C ALA A 192 -2.84 9.87 -19.00
N PRO A 193 -3.36 10.88 -19.72
CA PRO A 193 -4.36 11.79 -19.18
C PRO A 193 -5.71 11.07 -18.99
N LEU A 194 -6.43 11.43 -17.93
CA LEU A 194 -7.81 11.01 -17.67
C LEU A 194 -8.74 12.23 -17.71
N ASN A 195 -10.05 11.99 -17.78
CA ASN A 195 -11.03 13.07 -17.77
C ASN A 195 -10.89 13.91 -16.48
N PRO A 196 -10.83 15.25 -16.62
CA PRO A 196 -10.62 16.13 -15.49
C PRO A 196 -11.86 16.17 -14.58
N MET A 197 -11.65 16.55 -13.32
CA MET A 197 -12.73 16.88 -12.39
C MET A 197 -13.49 18.13 -12.86
N GLY A 198 -14.73 18.28 -12.42
CA GLY A 198 -15.50 19.50 -12.66
C GLY A 198 -14.98 20.68 -11.85
N THR A 199 -14.39 20.42 -10.67
CA THR A 199 -13.83 21.47 -9.79
C THR A 199 -12.30 21.41 -9.75
N HIS A 200 -11.65 22.58 -9.77
CA HIS A 200 -10.23 22.72 -9.46
C HIS A 200 -10.00 22.40 -7.98
N ARG A 201 -9.03 21.53 -7.65
CA ARG A 201 -8.81 21.12 -6.25
C ARG A 201 -7.33 20.98 -5.95
N HIS A 202 -6.84 21.71 -4.95
CA HIS A 202 -5.58 21.40 -4.28
C HIS A 202 -5.78 21.12 -2.79
N GLY A 203 -4.85 20.39 -2.20
CA GLY A 203 -4.96 19.97 -0.80
C GLY A 203 -6.20 19.09 -0.52
N LEU A 204 -6.79 18.48 -1.55
CA LEU A 204 -7.88 17.52 -1.42
C LEU A 204 -7.42 16.24 -0.69
N GLY A 205 -8.37 15.36 -0.39
CA GLY A 205 -8.11 13.95 -0.13
C GLY A 205 -8.58 13.08 -1.29
N VAL A 206 -7.92 11.95 -1.51
CA VAL A 206 -8.27 11.00 -2.58
C VAL A 206 -8.30 9.60 -2.00
N ALA A 207 -9.33 8.82 -2.35
CA ALA A 207 -9.43 7.41 -1.97
C ALA A 207 -10.23 6.60 -2.98
N VAL A 208 -9.91 5.32 -3.09
CA VAL A 208 -10.69 4.33 -3.87
C VAL A 208 -11.59 3.59 -2.89
N LEU A 209 -12.90 3.62 -3.12
CA LEU A 209 -13.90 2.93 -2.32
C LEU A 209 -14.77 2.07 -3.25
N GLU A 210 -14.68 0.75 -3.08
CA GLU A 210 -15.46 -0.24 -3.85
C GLU A 210 -15.30 -0.13 -5.38
N GLY A 211 -14.13 0.34 -5.84
CA GLY A 211 -13.79 0.52 -7.25
C GLY A 211 -13.72 1.98 -7.69
N PRO A 212 -14.77 2.80 -7.50
CA PRO A 212 -14.74 4.24 -7.79
C PRO A 212 -13.70 5.02 -7.00
N LEU A 213 -13.12 6.04 -7.65
CA LEU A 213 -12.22 7.02 -7.05
C LEU A 213 -13.02 8.22 -6.51
N TYR A 214 -12.65 8.74 -5.35
CA TYR A 214 -13.31 9.89 -4.73
C TYR A 214 -12.32 11.03 -4.52
N ALA A 215 -12.67 12.23 -4.97
CA ALA A 215 -11.96 13.48 -4.74
C ALA A 215 -12.72 14.31 -3.71
N VAL A 216 -12.12 14.47 -2.52
CA VAL A 216 -12.82 14.93 -1.32
C VAL A 216 -12.28 16.28 -0.86
N GLY A 217 -13.15 17.29 -0.83
CA GLY A 217 -12.83 18.63 -0.34
C GLY A 217 -11.69 19.30 -1.11
N GLY A 218 -10.79 19.95 -0.38
CA GLY A 218 -9.68 20.73 -0.92
C GLY A 218 -9.98 22.22 -0.96
N HIS A 219 -9.28 22.92 -1.85
CA HIS A 219 -9.44 24.35 -2.12
C HIS A 219 -9.35 24.58 -3.63
N ASP A 220 -10.26 25.38 -4.19
CA ASP A 220 -10.32 25.62 -5.64
C ASP A 220 -9.41 26.76 -6.13
N GLY A 221 -8.88 27.55 -5.21
CA GLY A 221 -8.10 28.76 -5.49
C GLY A 221 -8.78 30.01 -4.94
N TRP A 222 -10.07 29.91 -4.63
CA TRP A 222 -10.90 30.96 -4.06
C TRP A 222 -11.50 30.57 -2.70
N SER A 223 -11.96 29.33 -2.55
CA SER A 223 -12.68 28.85 -1.38
C SER A 223 -12.30 27.42 -1.00
N TYR A 224 -12.45 27.14 0.30
CA TYR A 224 -12.36 25.79 0.84
C TYR A 224 -13.62 25.02 0.44
N LEU A 225 -13.47 23.73 0.12
CA LEU A 225 -14.55 22.93 -0.44
C LEU A 225 -15.05 21.91 0.59
N ASN A 226 -16.37 21.73 0.64
CA ASN A 226 -17.01 20.56 1.25
C ASN A 226 -17.55 19.58 0.20
N THR A 227 -17.50 19.95 -1.08
CA THR A 227 -17.98 19.12 -2.18
C THR A 227 -17.08 17.92 -2.39
N VAL A 228 -17.69 16.82 -2.85
CA VAL A 228 -17.00 15.57 -3.14
C VAL A 228 -17.42 15.08 -4.52
N GLU A 229 -16.44 14.72 -5.33
CA GLU A 229 -16.65 14.17 -6.67
C GLU A 229 -16.24 12.69 -6.68
N ARG A 230 -17.06 11.86 -7.32
CA ARG A 230 -16.83 10.43 -7.52
C ARG A 230 -16.59 10.17 -9.01
N TRP A 231 -15.53 9.45 -9.30
CA TRP A 231 -15.22 8.94 -10.63
C TRP A 231 -16.11 7.74 -10.96
N ASP A 232 -16.84 7.83 -12.08
CA ASP A 232 -17.52 6.71 -12.68
C ASP A 232 -16.57 6.04 -13.70
N PRO A 233 -16.04 4.84 -13.43
CA PRO A 233 -15.12 4.16 -14.34
C PRO A 233 -15.81 3.68 -15.64
N VAL A 234 -17.13 3.52 -15.64
CA VAL A 234 -17.91 3.09 -16.81
C VAL A 234 -18.19 4.28 -17.72
N ALA A 235 -18.80 5.34 -17.16
CA ALA A 235 -19.10 6.55 -17.92
C ALA A 235 -17.87 7.40 -18.21
N ARG A 236 -16.75 7.18 -17.50
CA ARG A 236 -15.52 7.97 -17.55
C ARG A 236 -15.77 9.45 -17.24
N THR A 237 -16.62 9.70 -16.25
CA THR A 237 -17.00 11.05 -15.82
C THR A 237 -16.95 11.21 -14.32
N TRP A 238 -16.70 12.43 -13.86
CA TRP A 238 -16.83 12.79 -12.46
C TRP A 238 -18.25 13.27 -12.16
N ASN A 239 -18.84 12.77 -11.08
CA ASN A 239 -20.17 13.15 -10.62
C ASN A 239 -20.11 13.59 -9.15
N TYR A 240 -20.90 14.59 -8.77
CA TYR A 240 -20.99 14.99 -7.37
C TYR A 240 -21.75 13.94 -6.57
N VAL A 241 -21.24 13.68 -5.36
CA VAL A 241 -21.98 12.98 -4.29
C VAL A 241 -22.38 13.98 -3.21
N ALA A 242 -23.07 13.52 -2.17
CA ALA A 242 -23.45 14.39 -1.06
C ALA A 242 -22.23 15.16 -0.52
N PRO A 243 -22.36 16.47 -0.25
CA PRO A 243 -21.26 17.24 0.31
C PRO A 243 -21.04 16.92 1.78
N MET A 244 -19.81 17.10 2.25
CA MET A 244 -19.47 17.05 3.67
C MET A 244 -20.18 18.18 4.45
N PHE A 245 -20.30 18.01 5.77
CA PHE A 245 -20.84 19.04 6.66
C PHE A 245 -19.90 20.24 6.78
N SER A 246 -18.60 20.00 6.80
CA SER A 246 -17.58 21.07 6.92
C SER A 246 -16.72 21.17 5.66
N MET A 247 -16.36 22.40 5.30
CA MET A 247 -15.34 22.66 4.28
C MET A 247 -13.97 22.24 4.80
N ARG A 248 -13.21 21.49 4.02
CA ARG A 248 -11.94 20.92 4.49
C ARG A 248 -10.91 20.85 3.37
N SER A 249 -9.80 21.56 3.54
CA SER A 249 -8.55 21.28 2.83
C SER A 249 -7.52 20.66 3.76
N THR A 250 -6.56 19.94 3.17
CA THR A 250 -5.49 19.22 3.87
C THR A 250 -5.99 18.21 4.91
N ALA A 251 -7.22 17.73 4.73
CA ALA A 251 -7.78 16.63 5.52
C ALA A 251 -7.17 15.31 5.07
N GLY A 252 -7.06 14.37 6.01
CA GLY A 252 -6.71 12.99 5.68
C GLY A 252 -7.96 12.20 5.32
N VAL A 253 -7.87 11.37 4.29
CA VAL A 253 -8.99 10.55 3.80
C VAL A 253 -8.56 9.10 3.78
N ALA A 254 -9.42 8.21 4.27
CA ALA A 254 -9.18 6.78 4.27
C ALA A 254 -10.47 5.98 4.13
N VAL A 255 -10.33 4.71 3.73
CA VAL A 255 -11.45 3.78 3.59
C VAL A 255 -11.30 2.68 4.62
N LEU A 256 -12.38 2.42 5.36
CA LEU A 256 -12.46 1.35 6.35
C LEU A 256 -13.89 0.81 6.36
N GLY A 257 -14.05 -0.52 6.29
CA GLY A 257 -15.36 -1.17 6.37
C GLY A 257 -16.39 -0.67 5.34
N GLY A 258 -15.97 -0.50 4.08
CA GLY A 258 -16.86 -0.05 2.99
C GLY A 258 -17.31 1.41 3.10
N ARG A 259 -16.66 2.23 3.94
CA ARG A 259 -17.01 3.63 4.16
C ARG A 259 -15.80 4.53 3.99
N LEU A 260 -16.04 5.76 3.56
CA LEU A 260 -15.00 6.77 3.41
C LEU A 260 -14.99 7.69 4.64
N TYR A 261 -13.82 7.90 5.24
CA TYR A 261 -13.61 8.71 6.42
C TYR A 261 -12.75 9.92 6.09
N VAL A 262 -13.17 11.09 6.57
CA VAL A 262 -12.45 12.36 6.44
C VAL A 262 -12.07 12.85 7.82
N VAL A 263 -10.78 13.01 8.05
CA VAL A 263 -10.20 13.27 9.37
C VAL A 263 -9.47 14.60 9.37
N GLY A 264 -9.91 15.52 10.24
CA GLY A 264 -9.27 16.82 10.42
C GLY A 264 -9.36 17.72 9.18
N GLY A 265 -8.28 18.44 8.89
CA GLY A 265 -8.22 19.45 7.82
C GLY A 265 -8.43 20.87 8.33
N ARG A 266 -8.58 21.82 7.40
CA ARG A 266 -8.73 23.26 7.63
C ARG A 266 -9.83 23.85 6.75
N ASP A 267 -10.59 24.79 7.30
CA ASP A 267 -11.65 25.56 6.59
C ASP A 267 -11.24 27.01 6.24
N GLY A 268 -9.99 27.38 6.50
CA GLY A 268 -9.45 28.73 6.32
C GLY A 268 -9.34 29.53 7.61
N SER A 269 -10.17 29.21 8.61
CA SER A 269 -10.13 29.85 9.92
C SER A 269 -9.40 28.98 10.95
N VAL A 270 -9.77 27.69 11.03
CA VAL A 270 -9.29 26.79 12.08
C VAL A 270 -8.94 25.41 11.54
N CYS A 271 -8.16 24.67 12.33
CA CYS A 271 -7.99 23.24 12.11
C CYS A 271 -9.16 22.46 12.74
N HIS A 272 -9.65 21.45 12.04
CA HIS A 272 -10.71 20.57 12.54
C HIS A 272 -10.14 19.45 13.40
N ARG A 273 -10.91 19.06 14.42
CA ARG A 273 -10.75 17.78 15.12
C ARG A 273 -11.84 16.77 14.73
N SER A 274 -12.89 17.22 14.07
CA SER A 274 -14.03 16.39 13.68
C SER A 274 -13.65 15.38 12.62
N ILE A 275 -14.33 14.24 12.69
CA ILE A 275 -14.25 13.15 11.72
C ILE A 275 -15.63 12.98 11.09
N GLU A 276 -15.67 12.90 9.77
CA GLU A 276 -16.89 12.65 9.00
C GLU A 276 -16.78 11.31 8.28
N CYS A 277 -17.89 10.59 8.18
CA CYS A 277 -17.96 9.28 7.54
C CYS A 277 -19.06 9.27 6.48
N TYR A 278 -18.69 8.95 5.25
CA TYR A 278 -19.56 8.83 4.09
C TYR A 278 -19.97 7.37 3.88
N ASP A 279 -21.28 7.18 3.68
CA ASP A 279 -21.87 5.92 3.27
C ASP A 279 -22.26 5.99 1.78
N PRO A 280 -21.62 5.20 0.91
CA PRO A 280 -21.91 5.22 -0.52
C PRO A 280 -23.32 4.70 -0.85
N HIS A 281 -23.90 3.82 -0.02
CA HIS A 281 -25.22 3.21 -0.27
C HIS A 281 -26.35 4.18 0.01
N THR A 282 -26.19 5.04 1.02
CA THR A 282 -27.20 6.04 1.39
C THR A 282 -26.89 7.43 0.85
N ASN A 283 -25.71 7.62 0.25
CA ASN A 283 -25.18 8.90 -0.20
C ASN A 283 -25.29 9.98 0.89
N LYS A 284 -24.84 9.63 2.11
CA LYS A 284 -24.95 10.51 3.29
C LYS A 284 -23.67 10.53 4.11
N TRP A 285 -23.42 11.68 4.72
CA TRP A 285 -22.37 11.88 5.69
C TRP A 285 -22.92 11.77 7.10
N THR A 286 -22.10 11.23 8.01
CA THR A 286 -22.39 11.16 9.44
C THR A 286 -21.18 11.64 10.22
N MET A 287 -21.41 12.34 11.33
CA MET A 287 -20.34 12.73 12.24
C MET A 287 -19.88 11.52 13.06
N ARG A 288 -18.57 11.37 13.23
CA ARG A 288 -17.95 10.35 14.09
C ARG A 288 -17.25 11.00 15.27
N THR A 289 -16.84 10.17 16.22
CA THR A 289 -16.09 10.60 17.40
C THR A 289 -14.89 11.47 16.98
N PRO A 290 -14.79 12.71 17.48
CA PRO A 290 -13.72 13.61 17.07
C PRO A 290 -12.36 13.17 17.64
N MET A 291 -11.28 13.62 17.01
CA MET A 291 -9.93 13.51 17.57
C MET A 291 -9.79 14.36 18.84
N ASN A 292 -8.85 13.96 19.70
CA ASN A 292 -8.53 14.71 20.93
C ASN A 292 -7.88 16.07 20.65
N LYS A 293 -7.23 16.23 19.50
CA LYS A 293 -6.55 17.47 19.07
C LYS A 293 -7.00 17.87 17.67
N ARG A 294 -7.05 19.19 17.43
CA ARG A 294 -7.26 19.77 16.09
C ARG A 294 -6.02 19.53 15.24
N ARG A 295 -6.18 19.11 13.99
CA ARG A 295 -5.06 18.80 13.09
C ARG A 295 -5.41 19.22 11.66
N GLY A 296 -4.52 20.00 11.03
CA GLY A 296 -4.48 20.25 9.59
C GLY A 296 -3.24 19.57 8.99
N GLY A 297 -3.25 19.26 7.69
CA GLY A 297 -2.16 18.50 7.06
C GLY A 297 -2.04 17.08 7.61
N VAL A 298 -3.16 16.37 7.74
CA VAL A 298 -3.21 15.05 8.38
C VAL A 298 -2.89 13.96 7.36
N GLY A 299 -1.87 13.15 7.64
CA GLY A 299 -1.67 11.85 6.98
C GLY A 299 -2.55 10.81 7.66
N VAL A 300 -3.32 10.04 6.90
CA VAL A 300 -4.18 9.00 7.47
C VAL A 300 -3.84 7.66 6.85
N ALA A 301 -3.79 6.62 7.68
CA ALA A 301 -3.57 5.24 7.27
C ALA A 301 -4.56 4.32 7.97
N VAL A 302 -4.84 3.17 7.38
CA VAL A 302 -5.68 2.13 7.97
C VAL A 302 -4.84 0.87 8.18
N ALA A 303 -4.88 0.33 9.39
CA ALA A 303 -4.21 -0.93 9.72
C ALA A 303 -5.00 -1.66 10.81
N HIS A 304 -5.09 -2.99 10.72
CA HIS A 304 -5.74 -3.84 11.72
C HIS A 304 -7.18 -3.41 12.09
N GLY A 305 -7.94 -2.85 11.14
CA GLY A 305 -9.30 -2.37 11.38
C GLY A 305 -9.40 -0.99 12.05
N PHE A 306 -8.27 -0.28 12.21
CA PHE A 306 -8.21 1.05 12.83
C PHE A 306 -7.76 2.13 11.86
N ILE A 307 -8.26 3.35 12.07
CA ILE A 307 -7.81 4.56 11.37
C ILE A 307 -6.76 5.27 12.23
N TYR A 308 -5.57 5.48 11.67
CA TYR A 308 -4.47 6.20 12.30
C TYR A 308 -4.34 7.59 11.69
N ALA A 309 -4.42 8.63 12.53
CA ALA A 309 -4.17 10.01 12.12
C ALA A 309 -2.75 10.44 12.54
N LEU A 310 -1.88 10.59 11.54
CA LEU A 310 -0.48 10.96 11.65
C LEU A 310 -0.28 12.41 11.21
N VAL A 311 0.61 13.13 11.88
CA VAL A 311 1.01 14.48 11.47
C VAL A 311 2.52 14.52 11.45
N VAL A 312 3.10 14.90 10.31
CA VAL A 312 4.51 15.28 10.26
C VAL A 312 4.58 16.73 10.73
N MET A 313 5.09 16.97 11.94
CA MET A 313 5.54 18.31 12.28
C MET A 313 6.71 18.63 11.36
N ILE A 314 6.50 19.51 10.38
CA ILE A 314 7.62 20.28 9.84
C ILE A 314 8.04 21.17 11.00
N ALA A 315 9.08 20.75 11.73
CA ALA A 315 9.78 21.67 12.59
C ALA A 315 10.32 22.77 11.68
N LEU A 316 9.66 23.93 11.67
CA LEU A 316 10.31 25.16 11.23
C LEU A 316 11.63 25.23 12.02
N PRO A 317 12.77 25.57 11.38
CA PRO A 317 14.01 25.78 12.13
C PRO A 317 13.72 26.87 13.16
N ALA A 318 13.58 26.46 14.42
CA ALA A 318 13.34 27.37 15.52
C ALA A 318 14.55 28.31 15.61
N ILE A 319 14.27 29.60 15.70
CA ILE A 319 15.21 30.62 16.16
C ILE A 319 15.86 30.09 17.45
N PRO A 320 17.20 30.05 17.55
CA PRO A 320 17.89 29.31 18.60
C PRO A 320 17.83 30.11 19.90
N GLN A 321 16.85 29.85 20.76
CA GLN A 321 16.94 30.29 22.16
C GLN A 321 16.19 29.46 23.21
N PHE A 322 15.54 28.36 22.86
CA PHE A 322 14.99 27.44 23.88
C PHE A 322 15.25 25.99 23.51
N VAL A 323 16.53 25.58 23.60
CA VAL A 323 16.91 24.17 23.68
C VAL A 323 17.05 23.79 25.15
N ALA A 324 15.92 23.49 25.76
CA ALA A 324 15.85 22.56 26.87
C ALA A 324 14.44 21.98 26.88
N GLN A 325 14.35 20.65 26.82
CA GLN A 325 13.18 19.87 27.21
C GLN A 325 12.12 19.55 26.15
N ILE A 326 12.51 18.85 25.07
CA ILE A 326 11.66 17.80 24.48
C ILE A 326 12.54 16.57 24.15
N ARG A 327 12.94 15.82 25.20
CA ARG A 327 13.15 14.37 25.07
C ARG A 327 11.81 13.72 25.38
N SER A 328 11.36 12.82 24.51
CA SER A 328 10.11 12.05 24.57
C SER A 328 8.82 12.85 24.37
N SER A 329 8.08 12.54 23.30
CA SER A 329 6.66 12.84 23.19
C SER A 329 5.98 11.70 22.44
N VAL A 330 5.84 10.61 23.19
CA VAL A 330 4.68 9.72 23.29
C VAL A 330 3.80 9.61 22.04
N MET A 331 3.86 8.44 21.40
CA MET A 331 2.76 7.90 20.61
C MET A 331 1.52 7.82 21.50
N ILE A 332 0.47 8.56 21.17
CA ILE A 332 -0.86 8.29 21.72
C ILE A 332 -1.65 7.64 20.60
N PRO A 333 -1.80 6.30 20.57
CA PRO A 333 -2.73 5.65 19.66
C PRO A 333 -4.14 6.13 20.01
N VAL A 334 -4.86 6.66 19.01
CA VAL A 334 -6.30 6.89 19.15
C VAL A 334 -6.96 5.59 18.72
N LEU A 335 -7.29 4.74 19.69
CA LEU A 335 -8.09 3.53 19.49
C LEU A 335 -9.53 3.97 19.22
N ILE A 336 -9.96 3.87 17.97
CA ILE A 336 -11.38 4.00 17.61
C ILE A 336 -11.86 2.60 17.26
N PRO A 337 -12.54 1.87 18.17
CA PRO A 337 -13.19 0.63 17.79
C PRO A 337 -14.25 0.91 16.71
N GLY A 338 -14.27 0.06 15.68
CA GLY A 338 -15.38 0.03 14.74
C GLY A 338 -16.68 -0.41 15.45
N PRO A 339 -17.85 0.02 14.97
CA PRO A 339 -19.12 -0.61 15.34
C PRO A 339 -19.19 -2.04 14.80
#